data_AF-A0A5J6FP15-F1
#
_entry.id   AF-A0A5J6FP15-F1
#
_cell.length_a   1.000
_cell.length_b   1.000
_cell.length_c   1.000
_cell.angle_alpha   90.00
_cell.angle_beta   90.00
_cell.angle_gamma   90.00
#
_symmetry.space_group_name_H-M   'P 1'
#
loop_
_entity.id
_entity.type
_entity.pdbx_description
1 polymer ?
#
loop_
_entity_poly.entity_id
_entity_poly.type
_entity_poly.pdbx_seq_one_letter_code
_entity_poly.pdbx_strand_id
1 'polypeptide(L)' 'MSAALYEAGLPVDLLSEEQRQVLSELTPAELAVLLDIKSRLDAVEPEVRAHGEIAGGALF' A
#
# COMPACT_ATOMS: atom_id res chain seq x y z
N MET A 1 2.89 -1.53 -14.71
CA MET A 1 2.49 -1.63 -13.29
C MET A 1 2.24 -3.09 -12.95
N SER A 2 2.82 -3.64 -11.88
CA SER A 2 2.73 -5.07 -11.57
C SER A 2 1.32 -5.46 -11.10
N ALA A 3 0.77 -6.56 -11.65
CA ALA A 3 -0.53 -7.11 -11.22
C ALA A 3 -0.58 -7.41 -9.72
N ALA A 4 0.58 -7.74 -9.13
CA ALA A 4 0.75 -8.03 -7.70
C ALA A 4 0.27 -6.91 -6.77
N LEU A 5 0.40 -5.62 -7.16
CA LEU A 5 -0.09 -4.51 -6.34
C LEU A 5 -1.63 -4.50 -6.29
N TYR A 6 -2.28 -4.71 -7.43
CA TYR A 6 -3.74 -4.81 -7.51
C TYR A 6 -4.27 -6.05 -6.78
N GLU A 7 -3.61 -7.19 -6.95
CA GLU A 7 -3.97 -8.45 -6.29
C GLU A 7 -3.82 -8.36 -4.76
N ALA A 8 -2.88 -7.55 -4.27
CA ALA A 8 -2.72 -7.25 -2.86
C ALA A 8 -3.77 -6.28 -2.30
N GLY A 9 -4.71 -5.80 -3.13
CA GLY A 9 -5.76 -4.87 -2.72
C GLY A 9 -5.27 -3.43 -2.48
N LEU A 10 -4.10 -3.06 -3.00
CA LEU A 10 -3.66 -1.67 -3.00
C LEU A 10 -4.50 -0.88 -4.03
N PRO A 11 -5.05 0.30 -3.67
CA PRO A 11 -5.86 1.10 -4.59
C PRO A 11 -4.96 1.88 -5.56
N VAL A 12 -4.29 1.15 -6.45
CA VAL A 12 -3.32 1.72 -7.42
C VAL A 12 -3.96 2.81 -8.29
N ASP A 13 -5.26 2.70 -8.57
CA ASP A 13 -6.00 3.69 -9.35
C ASP A 13 -6.17 5.04 -8.65
N LEU A 14 -6.06 5.08 -7.32
CA LEU A 14 -6.14 6.32 -6.53
C LEU A 14 -4.78 7.03 -6.39
N LEU A 15 -3.70 6.38 -6.80
CA LEU A 15 -2.35 6.95 -6.72
C LEU A 15 -2.15 8.01 -7.81
N SER A 16 -1.39 9.06 -7.48
CA SER A 16 -0.90 10.02 -8.46
C SER A 16 0.09 9.38 -9.42
N GLU A 17 0.36 10.02 -10.56
CA GLU A 17 1.32 9.50 -11.54
C GLU A 17 2.73 9.38 -10.94
N GLU A 18 3.13 10.33 -10.10
CA GLU A 18 4.42 10.31 -9.42
C GLU A 18 4.53 9.13 -8.44
N GLN A 19 3.47 8.84 -7.69
CA GLN A 19 3.44 7.69 -6.79
C GLN A 19 3.49 6.37 -7.56
N ARG A 20 2.79 6.30 -8.69
CA ARG A 20 2.82 5.16 -9.61
C ARG A 20 4.23 4.93 -10.18
N GLN A 21 4.94 6.00 -10.51
CA GLN A 21 6.31 5.92 -10.99
C GLN A 21 7.24 5.32 -9.92
N VAL A 22 7.17 5.78 -8.67
CA VAL A 22 7.95 5.23 -7.55
C VAL A 22 7.70 3.73 -7.39
N LEU A 23 6.43 3.29 -7.42
CA LEU A 23 6.09 1.88 -7.30
C LEU A 23 6.55 1.04 -8.50
N SER A 24 6.65 1.66 -9.69
CA SER A 24 7.12 0.99 -10.90
C SER A 24 8.63 0.73 -10.91
N GLU A 25 9.39 1.51 -10.13
CA GLU A 25 10.85 1.40 -10.01
C GLU A 25 11.28 0.37 -8.96
N LEU A 26 10.33 -0.16 -8.17
CA LEU A 26 10.62 -1.17 -7.16
C LEU A 26 11.18 -2.44 -7.80
N THR A 27 12.28 -2.91 -7.23
CA THR A 27 12.79 -4.25 -7.53
C THR A 27 11.83 -5.33 -7.01
N PRO A 28 11.91 -6.57 -7.51
CA PRO A 28 11.09 -7.66 -7.00
C PRO A 28 11.25 -7.92 -5.49
N ALA A 29 12.45 -7.68 -4.95
CA ALA A 29 12.73 -7.83 -3.52
C ALA A 29 12.04 -6.74 -2.69
N GLU A 30 12.10 -5.48 -3.12
CA GLU A 30 11.42 -4.38 -2.44
C GLU A 30 9.91 -4.51 -2.51
N LEU A 31 9.37 -4.96 -3.65
CA LEU A 31 7.96 -5.27 -3.79
C LEU A 31 7.53 -6.37 -2.81
N ALA A 32 8.33 -7.43 -2.66
CA ALA A 32 8.03 -8.50 -1.70
C ALA A 32 8.00 -7.99 -0.26
N VAL A 33 8.94 -7.12 0.13
CA VAL A 33 8.96 -6.49 1.46
C VAL A 33 7.74 -5.58 1.66
N LEU A 34 7.38 -4.78 0.65
CA LEU A 34 6.19 -3.92 0.72
C LEU A 34 4.91 -4.74 0.95
N LEU A 35 4.75 -5.85 0.22
CA LEU A 35 3.60 -6.73 0.36
C LEU A 35 3.59 -7.48 1.69
N ASP A 36 4.74 -7.89 2.21
CA ASP A 36 4.86 -8.49 3.55
C ASP A 36 4.40 -7.53 4.64
N ILE A 37 4.90 -6.28 4.59
CA ILE A 37 4.51 -5.24 5.55
C ILE A 37 3.00 -5.00 5.47
N LYS A 38 2.43 -4.89 4.26
CA LYS A 38 0.98 -4.73 4.09
C LYS A 38 0.22 -5.90 4.73
N SER A 39 0.60 -7.14 4.43
CA SER A 39 -0.08 -8.32 4.97
C SER A 39 -0.03 -8.36 6.50
N ARG A 40 1.09 -7.94 7.11
CA ARG A 40 1.22 -7.85 8.55
C ARG A 40 0.36 -6.76 9.15
N LEU A 41 0.22 -5.61 8.47
CA LEU A 41 -0.70 -4.54 8.87
C LEU A 41 -2.15 -5.02 8.82
N ASP A 42 -2.58 -5.63 7.71
CA ASP A 42 -3.93 -6.18 7.55
C ASP A 42 -4.24 -7.23 8.65
N ALA A 43 -3.25 -8.05 9.03
CA ALA A 43 -3.42 -9.08 10.06
C ALA A 43 -3.55 -8.52 11.48
N VAL A 44 -3.06 -7.30 11.73
CA VAL A 44 -3.18 -6.59 13.02
C VAL A 44 -4.29 -5.55 13.03
N GLU A 45 -5.19 -5.54 12.03
CA GLU A 45 -6.41 -4.72 12.03
C GLU A 45 -7.66 -5.45 12.61
N PRO A 46 -7.69 -5.95 13.86
CA PRO A 46 -8.93 -5.99 14.61
C PRO A 46 -9.10 -4.66 15.36
N GLU A 47 -10.15 -3.91 15.01
CA GLU A 47 -10.67 -2.68 15.66
C GLU A 47 -10.40 -1.32 14.96
N VAL A 48 -11.09 -1.05 13.84
CA VAL A 48 -11.63 0.31 13.62
C VAL A 48 -13.10 0.31 14.00
N ARG A 49 -13.35 0.42 15.30
CA ARG A 49 -14.61 0.96 15.81
C ARG A 49 -14.53 2.49 15.68
N ALA A 50 -15.16 2.99 14.62
CA ALA A 50 -15.68 4.35 14.48
C ALA A 50 -14.70 5.55 14.57
N HIS A 51 -14.49 6.14 13.39
CA HIS A 51 -14.27 7.56 13.07
C HIS A 51 -12.91 8.22 13.31
N GLY A 52 -12.45 8.88 12.24
CA GLY A 52 -11.76 10.16 12.32
C GLY A 52 -10.42 10.16 11.58
N GLU A 53 -10.47 10.47 10.29
CA GLU A 53 -9.40 11.15 9.55
C GLU A 53 -7.96 10.84 9.98
N ILE A 54 -7.42 9.71 9.54
CA ILE A 54 -6.00 9.67 9.21
C ILE A 54 -5.93 9.12 7.79
N ALA A 55 -5.79 10.06 6.85
CA ALA A 55 -5.29 9.75 5.53
C ALA A 55 -3.99 8.97 5.71
N GLY A 56 -3.98 7.69 5.32
CA GLY A 56 -2.80 6.85 5.22
C GLY A 56 -1.87 7.37 4.12
N GLY A 57 -1.29 8.55 4.32
CA GLY A 57 -0.55 9.27 3.29
C GLY A 57 0.08 10.57 3.78
N ALA A 58 0.79 10.55 4.91
CA ALA A 58 1.85 11.53 5.21
C ALA A 58 2.58 11.14 6.51
N LEU A 59 3.74 10.49 6.39
CA LEU A 59 4.78 10.60 7.41
C LEU A 59 5.83 11.58 6.89
N PHE A 60 5.52 12.88 7.00
CA PHE A 60 6.47 13.99 7.09
C PHE A 60 5.89 15.03 8.05
#